data_AF-A0A2P5EI60-F1
#
_entry.id   AF-A0A2P5EI60-F1
#
_cell.length_a   1.000
_cell.length_b   1.000
_cell.length_c   1.000
_cell.angle_alpha   90.00
_cell.angle_beta   90.00
_cell.angle_gamma   90.00
#
_symmetry.space_group_name_H-M   'P 1'
#
loop_
_entity.id
_entity.type
_entity.pdbx_description
1 polymer ?
#
loop_
_entity_poly.entity_id
_entity_poly.type
_entity_poly.pdbx_seq_one_letter_code
_entity_poly.pdbx_strand_id
1 'polypeptide(L)'
;MEDKTHFHHLVIIKTTIFALFFLLIHSPKHINAVSHSSSSSSSGVDHRQGRWDLLLDNVGVVAMHMALTHHGTVIIFDQTEAGPSRYQLRRRYSSRRRCSRSGDDASDPSCYAHSVEYDVSTNSIRPLRLDTDPWCSSGSFLSNGTLLQTGGNGRGSRRIRYFRPCHNRQCDWRESRGQLSEQRWYASSLALPQRDRVMVVGGRRAFSYEFVPKMSPNDDAFHLPLLSSTNDRNSRGNNLYPFLHVSSDGNLFIFANRDSILFNYRRNRVVKTFPRIPGDGSRNYPSTGSSVILPLDHANRFQRVEVMVCGGAASGAYRAARGRHRYLEGLNTCGRMVITGKDVG
;
A
#
# COMPACT_ATOMS: atom_id res chain seq x y z
N MET A 1 60.41 17.32 -57.64
CA MET A 1 60.83 16.42 -56.53
C MET A 1 60.63 17.24 -55.27
N GLU A 2 59.36 17.37 -54.89
CA GLU A 2 58.84 18.43 -54.04
C GLU A 2 58.25 17.83 -52.77
N ASP A 3 58.95 18.13 -51.69
CA ASP A 3 58.43 18.75 -50.48
C ASP A 3 57.37 17.97 -49.66
N LYS A 4 57.89 16.95 -48.97
CA LYS A 4 57.27 16.36 -47.77
C LYS A 4 57.51 17.25 -46.54
N THR A 5 56.84 18.40 -46.43
CA THR A 5 56.95 19.21 -45.20
C THR A 5 55.71 20.03 -44.78
N HIS A 6 54.50 19.71 -45.26
CA HIS A 6 53.30 20.49 -44.89
C HIS A 6 52.09 19.72 -44.32
N PHE A 7 52.19 18.41 -44.06
CA PHE A 7 51.04 17.61 -43.56
C PHE A 7 51.11 17.16 -42.09
N HIS A 8 52.06 17.66 -41.30
CA HIS A 8 52.18 17.33 -39.87
C HIS A 8 51.81 18.45 -38.88
N HIS A 9 51.59 19.69 -39.36
CA HIS A 9 51.24 20.82 -38.48
C HIS A 9 49.74 21.12 -38.34
N LEU A 10 48.86 20.51 -39.15
CA LEU A 10 47.41 20.77 -39.08
C LEU A 10 46.62 19.76 -38.24
N VAL A 11 47.24 18.62 -37.86
CA VAL A 11 46.59 17.56 -37.07
C VAL A 11 46.81 17.74 -35.56
N ILE A 12 47.83 18.49 -35.12
CA ILE A 12 48.13 18.71 -33.69
C ILE A 12 47.36 19.90 -33.08
N ILE A 13 46.86 20.83 -33.89
CA ILE A 13 46.14 22.02 -33.40
C ILE A 13 44.64 21.74 -33.16
N LYS A 14 44.04 20.73 -33.80
CA LYS A 14 42.63 20.34 -33.54
C LYS A 14 42.43 19.40 -32.35
N THR A 15 43.47 18.72 -31.87
CA THR A 15 43.39 17.82 -30.70
C THR A 15 43.63 18.54 -29.37
N THR A 16 44.18 19.75 -29.38
CA THR A 16 44.55 20.46 -28.13
C THR A 16 43.46 21.43 -27.64
N ILE A 17 42.52 21.84 -28.49
CA ILE A 17 41.39 22.73 -28.11
C ILE A 17 40.17 21.93 -27.60
N PHE A 18 40.02 20.66 -27.98
CA PHE A 18 38.91 19.81 -27.49
C PHE A 18 39.16 19.25 -26.07
N ALA A 19 40.43 19.17 -25.64
CA ALA A 19 40.81 18.68 -24.31
C ALA A 19 40.68 19.75 -23.20
N LEU A 20 40.66 21.05 -23.53
CA LEU A 20 40.57 22.13 -22.55
C LEU A 20 39.13 22.59 -22.23
N PHE A 21 38.14 22.23 -23.06
CA PHE A 21 36.72 22.50 -22.75
C PHE A 21 36.02 21.39 -21.95
N PHE A 22 36.61 20.19 -21.87
CA PHE A 22 36.07 19.07 -21.09
C PHE A 22 36.58 19.01 -19.64
N LEU A 23 37.54 19.84 -19.26
CA LEU A 23 38.08 19.93 -17.90
C LEU A 23 37.42 21.02 -17.02
N LEU A 24 36.39 21.72 -17.50
CA LEU A 24 35.72 22.82 -16.77
C LEU A 24 34.22 22.60 -16.45
N ILE A 25 33.63 21.43 -16.72
CA ILE A 25 32.20 21.16 -16.39
C ILE A 25 31.99 19.77 -15.74
N HIS A 26 32.98 19.24 -15.01
CA HIS A 26 32.78 18.08 -14.13
C HIS A 26 33.30 18.40 -12.72
N SER A 27 32.73 19.44 -12.11
CA SER A 27 32.70 19.50 -10.65
C SER A 27 31.75 18.40 -10.17
N PRO A 28 32.19 17.39 -9.41
CA PRO A 28 31.26 16.53 -8.72
C PRO A 28 30.44 17.44 -7.80
N LYS A 29 29.13 17.53 -8.04
CA LYS A 29 28.21 17.94 -6.99
C LYS A 29 28.28 16.84 -5.95
N HIS A 30 29.29 16.96 -5.08
CA HIS A 30 29.27 16.34 -3.77
C HIS A 30 27.93 16.74 -3.16
N ILE A 31 27.06 15.74 -3.02
CA ILE A 31 26.00 15.81 -2.02
C ILE A 31 26.78 16.08 -0.73
N ASN A 32 26.64 17.30 -0.21
CA ASN A 32 27.12 17.63 1.12
C ASN A 32 26.35 16.72 2.07
N ALA A 33 26.89 15.54 2.35
CA ALA A 33 26.68 14.89 3.62
C ALA A 33 27.19 15.89 4.65
N VAL A 34 26.25 16.52 5.35
CA VAL A 34 26.57 17.42 6.46
C VAL A 34 27.33 16.60 7.48
N SER A 35 28.66 16.69 7.46
CA SER A 35 29.52 16.25 8.54
C SER A 35 29.35 17.24 9.68
N HIS A 36 28.38 16.97 10.55
CA HIS A 36 28.37 17.60 11.87
C HIS A 36 29.53 17.04 12.67
N SER A 37 30.63 17.79 12.71
CA SER A 37 31.57 17.72 13.81
C SER A 37 30.84 18.26 15.05
N SER A 38 30.53 17.36 15.98
CA SER A 38 29.94 17.70 17.27
C SER A 38 31.05 18.22 18.19
N SER A 39 31.13 19.54 18.32
CA SER A 39 31.75 20.15 19.49
C SER A 39 30.80 19.95 20.69
N SER A 40 31.30 19.23 21.68
CA SER A 40 30.60 18.90 22.91
C SER A 40 30.36 20.15 23.78
N SER A 41 29.10 20.44 24.11
CA SER A 41 28.75 20.97 25.45
C SER A 41 27.26 20.80 25.78
N SER A 42 27.03 20.03 26.85
CA SER A 42 25.94 20.11 27.84
C SER A 42 24.47 20.25 27.41
N SER A 43 23.73 19.14 27.40
CA SER A 43 22.61 18.84 28.33
C SER A 43 21.86 17.61 27.82
N GLY A 44 22.04 16.49 28.53
CA GLY A 44 21.64 15.15 28.05
C GLY A 44 20.13 14.93 28.05
N VAL A 45 19.48 15.25 26.94
CA VAL A 45 18.29 14.52 26.48
C VAL A 45 18.80 13.45 25.52
N ASP A 46 18.87 12.21 25.97
CA ASP A 46 19.18 11.05 25.13
C ASP A 46 18.03 10.85 24.13
N HIS A 47 18.08 11.59 23.02
CA HIS A 47 17.30 11.29 21.84
C HIS A 47 17.81 9.96 21.30
N ARG A 48 17.20 8.85 21.75
CA ARG A 48 17.36 7.56 21.09
C ARG A 48 16.73 7.65 19.71
N GLN A 49 17.46 8.28 18.79
CA GLN A 49 17.19 8.25 17.36
C GLN A 49 17.19 6.77 17.00
N GLY A 50 16.03 6.24 16.61
CA GLY A 50 15.91 4.82 16.27
C GLY A 50 16.99 4.42 15.26
N ARG A 51 17.41 3.14 15.27
CA ARG A 51 18.42 2.63 14.33
C ARG A 51 17.77 1.95 13.14
N TRP A 52 18.41 2.03 11.99
CA TRP A 52 18.06 1.27 10.79
C TRP A 52 19.07 0.16 10.58
N ASP A 53 18.60 -1.08 10.52
CA ASP A 53 19.42 -2.25 10.22
C ASP A 53 18.95 -2.83 8.88
N LEU A 54 19.88 -3.04 7.95
CA LEU A 54 19.59 -3.72 6.70
C LEU A 54 19.49 -5.23 6.96
N LEU A 55 18.32 -5.80 6.73
CA LEU A 55 18.11 -7.24 6.90
C LEU A 55 18.44 -8.02 5.62
N LEU A 56 17.91 -7.58 4.47
CA LEU A 56 18.13 -8.19 3.16
C LEU A 56 18.27 -7.10 2.11
N ASP A 57 19.26 -7.25 1.23
CA ASP A 57 19.47 -6.34 0.10
C ASP A 57 18.29 -6.34 -0.88
N ASN A 58 17.67 -7.50 -1.08
CA ASN A 58 16.58 -7.65 -2.06
C ASN A 58 15.71 -8.87 -1.78
N VAL A 59 14.45 -8.62 -1.41
CA VAL A 59 13.45 -9.67 -1.15
C VAL A 59 12.94 -10.35 -2.43
N GLY A 60 13.21 -9.78 -3.61
CA GLY A 60 12.92 -10.37 -4.93
C GLY A 60 11.50 -10.17 -5.46
N VAL A 61 10.62 -9.56 -4.66
CA VAL A 61 9.24 -9.18 -5.00
C VAL A 61 8.98 -7.77 -4.48
N VAL A 62 8.30 -6.94 -5.26
CA VAL A 62 7.93 -5.58 -4.84
C VAL A 62 6.92 -5.65 -3.70
N ALA A 63 7.13 -4.83 -2.67
CA ALA A 63 6.29 -4.82 -1.49
C ALA A 63 5.05 -3.93 -1.65
N MET A 64 4.20 -4.19 -2.65
CA MET A 64 2.92 -3.48 -2.76
C MET A 64 2.04 -3.77 -1.54
N HIS A 65 1.97 -5.03 -1.11
CA HIS A 65 1.33 -5.44 0.14
C HIS A 65 2.33 -6.17 1.03
N MET A 66 2.24 -5.92 2.33
CA MET A 66 3.00 -6.62 3.37
C MET A 66 2.11 -6.94 4.56
N ALA A 67 2.27 -8.12 5.16
CA ALA A 67 1.56 -8.51 6.37
C ALA A 67 2.45 -9.37 7.28
N LEU A 68 2.68 -8.91 8.52
CA LEU A 68 3.37 -9.68 9.55
C LEU A 68 2.42 -10.73 10.13
N THR A 69 2.88 -11.99 10.15
CA THR A 69 2.14 -13.12 10.71
C THR A 69 2.48 -13.31 12.19
N HIS A 70 1.64 -14.08 12.88
CA HIS A 70 1.88 -14.48 14.27
C HIS A 70 3.04 -15.50 14.45
N HIS A 71 3.66 -15.97 13.37
CA HIS A 71 4.86 -16.79 13.40
C HIS A 71 6.15 -15.98 13.23
N GLY A 72 6.08 -14.64 13.19
CA GLY A 72 7.25 -13.79 12.93
C GLY A 72 7.73 -13.84 11.47
N THR A 73 6.87 -14.27 10.54
CA THR A 73 7.12 -14.18 9.10
C THR A 73 6.36 -13.01 8.49
N VAL A 74 6.88 -12.44 7.40
CA VAL A 74 6.24 -11.34 6.66
C VAL A 74 5.84 -11.86 5.28
N ILE A 75 4.55 -11.80 4.98
CA ILE A 75 4.03 -12.10 3.64
C ILE A 75 4.14 -10.83 2.80
N ILE A 76 4.87 -10.89 1.69
CA ILE A 76 5.10 -9.78 0.76
C ILE A 76 4.57 -10.19 -0.60
N PHE A 77 3.79 -9.33 -1.26
CA PHE A 77 3.26 -9.65 -2.59
C PHE A 77 2.95 -8.42 -3.44
N ASP A 78 3.04 -8.62 -4.75
CA ASP A 78 2.76 -7.64 -5.80
C ASP A 78 1.78 -8.20 -6.84
N GLN A 79 1.43 -7.37 -7.83
CA GLN A 79 0.73 -7.75 -9.03
C GLN A 79 1.43 -8.88 -9.78
N THR A 80 0.64 -9.72 -10.44
CA THR A 80 1.13 -10.93 -11.14
C THR A 80 1.38 -10.72 -12.62
N GLU A 81 1.25 -9.50 -13.13
CA GLU A 81 1.27 -9.21 -14.58
C GLU A 81 2.47 -8.33 -15.01
N ALA A 82 3.28 -7.83 -14.06
CA ALA A 82 4.36 -6.86 -14.33
C ALA A 82 5.66 -7.44 -14.90
N GLY A 83 5.64 -8.67 -15.41
CA GLY A 83 6.80 -9.39 -15.91
C GLY A 83 7.53 -10.21 -14.83
N PRO A 84 8.78 -10.62 -15.07
CA PRO A 84 9.53 -11.49 -14.16
C PRO A 84 9.82 -10.89 -12.77
N SER A 85 9.60 -11.68 -11.72
CA SER A 85 10.17 -11.44 -10.38
C SER A 85 11.49 -12.21 -10.21
N ARG A 86 12.13 -12.14 -9.03
CA ARG A 86 13.37 -12.88 -8.76
C ARG A 86 13.20 -14.41 -8.74
N TYR A 87 11.98 -14.90 -8.50
CA TYR A 87 11.76 -16.32 -8.22
C TYR A 87 10.94 -16.99 -9.31
N GLN A 88 11.59 -17.81 -10.12
CA GLN A 88 10.89 -18.61 -11.11
C GLN A 88 10.18 -19.81 -10.45
N LEU A 89 8.90 -19.98 -10.78
CA LEU A 89 8.09 -21.12 -10.35
C LEU A 89 8.45 -22.37 -11.15
N ARG A 90 8.26 -23.56 -10.57
CA ARG A 90 8.46 -24.84 -11.29
C ARG A 90 7.39 -25.09 -12.35
N ARG A 91 6.18 -24.58 -12.14
CA ARG A 91 5.01 -24.76 -13.00
C ARG A 91 4.23 -23.44 -13.06
N ARG A 92 3.66 -23.17 -14.23
CA ARG A 92 2.87 -21.96 -14.50
C ARG A 92 1.66 -21.85 -13.57
N TYR A 93 1.17 -20.63 -13.39
CA TYR A 93 -0.12 -20.41 -12.74
C TYR A 93 -1.27 -21.02 -13.55
N SER A 94 -1.39 -20.60 -14.81
CA SER A 94 -2.53 -20.89 -15.69
C SER A 94 -2.59 -22.33 -16.20
N SER A 95 -1.48 -23.06 -16.16
CA SER A 95 -1.37 -24.43 -16.67
C SER A 95 -0.38 -25.24 -15.84
N ARG A 96 -0.55 -26.56 -15.75
CA ARG A 96 0.44 -27.44 -15.09
C ARG A 96 1.74 -27.59 -15.89
N ARG A 97 1.92 -26.84 -16.98
CA ARG A 97 3.12 -26.81 -17.81
C ARG A 97 4.30 -26.28 -16.96
N ARG A 98 5.45 -26.94 -17.12
CA ARG A 98 6.71 -26.54 -16.47
C ARG A 98 7.19 -25.23 -17.05
N CYS A 99 7.79 -24.40 -16.20
CA CYS A 99 8.47 -23.19 -16.63
C CYS A 99 9.92 -23.48 -17.03
N SER A 100 10.38 -22.83 -18.10
CA SER A 100 11.78 -22.83 -18.53
C SER A 100 12.42 -21.45 -18.36
N ARG A 101 13.74 -21.39 -18.16
CA ARG A 101 14.51 -20.13 -18.17
C ARG A 101 14.78 -19.58 -19.58
N SER A 102 14.28 -20.25 -20.61
CA SER A 102 14.55 -19.94 -22.02
C SER A 102 13.25 -19.78 -22.81
N GLY A 103 13.36 -19.11 -23.97
CA GLY A 103 12.25 -18.85 -24.86
C GLY A 103 11.17 -17.96 -24.22
N ASP A 104 9.93 -18.15 -24.63
CA ASP A 104 8.78 -17.33 -24.19
C ASP A 104 8.55 -17.40 -22.67
N ASP A 105 8.92 -18.51 -22.03
CA ASP A 105 8.77 -18.71 -20.58
C ASP A 105 9.67 -17.74 -19.76
N ALA A 106 10.73 -17.19 -20.35
CA ALA A 106 11.68 -16.32 -19.66
C ALA A 106 11.08 -14.95 -19.29
N SER A 107 10.17 -14.42 -20.11
CA SER A 107 9.47 -13.16 -19.89
C SER A 107 8.03 -13.33 -19.41
N ASP A 108 7.53 -14.57 -19.37
CA ASP A 108 6.15 -14.85 -19.00
C ASP A 108 5.93 -14.71 -17.48
N PRO A 109 5.14 -13.73 -17.01
CA PRO A 109 4.95 -13.50 -15.59
C PRO A 109 4.23 -14.67 -14.89
N SER A 110 3.48 -15.51 -15.61
CA SER A 110 2.86 -16.71 -15.04
C SER A 110 3.88 -17.77 -14.59
N CYS A 111 5.15 -17.59 -14.96
CA CYS A 111 6.27 -18.41 -14.54
C CYS A 111 7.05 -17.87 -13.34
N TYR A 112 6.62 -16.76 -12.73
CA TYR A 112 7.33 -16.14 -11.61
C TYR A 112 6.44 -16.00 -10.37
N ALA A 113 7.06 -16.07 -9.19
CA ALA A 113 6.38 -15.90 -7.92
C ALA A 113 6.33 -14.42 -7.57
N HIS A 114 5.13 -13.85 -7.54
CA HIS A 114 4.89 -12.47 -7.13
C HIS A 114 4.47 -12.36 -5.66
N SER A 115 4.70 -13.43 -4.89
CA SER A 115 4.50 -13.46 -3.46
C SER A 115 5.65 -14.24 -2.82
N VAL A 116 6.07 -13.80 -1.64
CA VAL A 116 7.05 -14.47 -0.81
C VAL A 116 6.62 -14.44 0.65
N GLU A 117 7.07 -15.43 1.40
CA GLU A 117 7.13 -15.41 2.85
C GLU A 117 8.59 -15.16 3.27
N TYR A 118 8.81 -14.06 3.97
CA TYR A 118 10.10 -13.70 4.56
C TYR A 118 10.11 -14.08 6.04
N ASP A 119 11.08 -14.90 6.45
CA ASP A 119 11.28 -15.29 7.85
C ASP A 119 12.34 -14.38 8.47
N VAL A 120 11.90 -13.55 9.42
CA VAL A 120 12.76 -12.53 10.05
C VAL A 120 13.86 -13.17 10.88
N SER A 121 13.59 -14.28 11.54
CA SER A 121 14.52 -14.95 12.47
C SER A 121 15.68 -15.63 11.75
N THR A 122 15.40 -16.27 10.62
CA THR A 122 16.40 -16.97 9.81
C THR A 122 16.92 -16.13 8.65
N ASN A 123 16.41 -14.91 8.51
CA ASN A 123 16.66 -14.01 7.40
C ASN A 123 16.48 -14.68 6.02
N SER A 124 15.46 -15.53 5.88
CA SER A 124 15.28 -16.41 4.72
C SER A 124 13.98 -16.15 3.98
N ILE A 125 13.96 -16.44 2.68
CA ILE A 125 12.80 -16.20 1.81
C ILE A 125 12.27 -17.51 1.25
N ARG A 126 10.95 -17.64 1.21
CA ARG A 126 10.23 -18.72 0.53
C ARG A 126 9.28 -18.14 -0.53
N PRO A 127 9.44 -18.49 -1.81
CA PRO A 127 8.47 -18.12 -2.84
C PRO A 127 7.10 -18.76 -2.58
N LEU A 128 6.04 -18.00 -2.78
CA LEU A 128 4.65 -18.43 -2.67
C LEU A 128 3.96 -18.33 -4.02
N ARG A 129 3.02 -19.23 -4.28
CA ARG A 129 2.23 -19.20 -5.50
C ARG A 129 1.01 -18.34 -5.27
N LEU A 130 0.93 -17.24 -6.01
CA LEU A 130 -0.26 -16.40 -6.04
C LEU A 130 -0.95 -16.53 -7.38
N ASP A 131 -2.24 -16.87 -7.31
CA ASP A 131 -2.97 -17.36 -8.45
C ASP A 131 -3.57 -16.19 -9.26
N THR A 132 -4.47 -15.40 -8.68
CA THR A 132 -5.02 -14.21 -9.35
C THR A 132 -4.37 -12.91 -8.88
N ASP A 133 -4.35 -11.91 -9.76
CA ASP A 133 -3.67 -10.62 -9.55
C ASP A 133 -4.23 -9.83 -8.33
N PRO A 134 -3.43 -9.60 -7.26
CA PRO A 134 -3.83 -8.86 -6.07
C PRO A 134 -3.64 -7.34 -6.22
N TRP A 135 -3.33 -6.80 -7.40
CA TRP A 135 -3.00 -5.39 -7.57
C TRP A 135 -4.08 -4.47 -6.99
N CYS A 136 -3.68 -3.57 -6.10
CA CYS A 136 -4.56 -2.67 -5.32
C CYS A 136 -5.76 -3.36 -4.66
N SER A 137 -5.55 -4.57 -4.17
CA SER A 137 -6.46 -5.27 -3.26
C SER A 137 -6.37 -4.78 -1.80
N SER A 138 -7.08 -5.43 -0.89
CA SER A 138 -6.91 -5.24 0.56
C SER A 138 -7.06 -6.55 1.32
N GLY A 139 -6.75 -6.55 2.62
CA GLY A 139 -6.90 -7.73 3.45
C GLY A 139 -6.95 -7.43 4.95
N SER A 140 -7.22 -8.46 5.73
CA SER A 140 -7.21 -8.44 7.19
C SER A 140 -6.91 -9.84 7.73
N PHE A 141 -6.44 -9.94 8.97
CA PHE A 141 -6.27 -11.23 9.64
C PHE A 141 -7.58 -11.68 10.28
N LEU A 142 -7.88 -12.97 10.14
CA LEU A 142 -8.91 -13.65 10.94
C LEU A 142 -8.36 -14.00 12.33
N SER A 143 -9.24 -14.31 13.30
CA SER A 143 -8.82 -14.59 14.68
C SER A 143 -7.86 -15.78 14.78
N ASN A 144 -7.95 -16.73 13.85
CA ASN A 144 -7.05 -17.88 13.77
C ASN A 144 -5.70 -17.59 13.09
N GLY A 145 -5.38 -16.31 12.82
CA GLY A 145 -4.13 -15.89 12.19
C GLY A 145 -4.04 -16.10 10.68
N THR A 146 -5.12 -16.53 10.02
CA THR A 146 -5.19 -16.61 8.56
C THR A 146 -5.30 -15.20 7.97
N LEU A 147 -4.42 -14.86 7.03
CA LEU A 147 -4.54 -13.65 6.23
C LEU A 147 -5.63 -13.84 5.17
N LEU A 148 -6.70 -13.07 5.28
CA LEU A 148 -7.77 -12.99 4.30
C LEU A 148 -7.49 -11.77 3.41
N GLN A 149 -7.40 -11.99 2.10
CA GLN A 149 -7.15 -10.97 1.10
C GLN A 149 -8.30 -10.95 0.08
N THR A 150 -8.70 -9.76 -0.39
CA THR A 150 -9.87 -9.57 -1.26
C THR A 150 -9.64 -8.57 -2.38
N GLY A 151 -10.22 -8.85 -3.54
CA GLY A 151 -10.16 -7.97 -4.70
C GLY A 151 -8.81 -8.04 -5.42
N GLY A 152 -8.57 -7.05 -6.27
CA GLY A 152 -7.40 -7.01 -7.15
C GLY A 152 -7.74 -6.49 -8.55
N ASN A 153 -6.89 -6.82 -9.51
CA ASN A 153 -7.06 -6.42 -10.91
C ASN A 153 -7.53 -7.60 -11.78
N GLY A 154 -8.20 -7.32 -12.89
CA GLY A 154 -8.67 -8.32 -13.85
C GLY A 154 -9.41 -9.49 -13.18
N ARG A 155 -8.87 -10.71 -13.33
CA ARG A 155 -9.41 -11.94 -12.74
C ARG A 155 -9.41 -11.96 -11.21
N GLY A 156 -8.62 -11.09 -10.59
CA GLY A 156 -8.51 -10.89 -9.15
C GLY A 156 -9.59 -9.99 -8.55
N SER A 157 -10.28 -9.18 -9.35
CA SER A 157 -11.18 -8.11 -8.89
C SER A 157 -12.32 -8.56 -7.96
N ARG A 158 -12.76 -9.83 -8.04
CA ARG A 158 -13.78 -10.41 -7.15
C ARG A 158 -13.25 -11.55 -6.28
N ARG A 159 -11.93 -11.78 -6.27
CA ARG A 159 -11.34 -12.95 -5.64
C ARG A 159 -11.18 -12.74 -4.15
N ILE A 160 -11.34 -13.84 -3.42
CA ILE A 160 -11.07 -13.96 -2.00
C ILE A 160 -9.96 -15.00 -1.87
N ARG A 161 -8.85 -14.63 -1.25
CA ARG A 161 -7.66 -15.47 -1.08
C ARG A 161 -7.37 -15.60 0.42
N TYR A 162 -6.90 -16.77 0.81
CA TYR A 162 -6.52 -17.08 2.18
C TYR A 162 -5.09 -17.56 2.21
N PHE A 163 -4.28 -16.99 3.09
CA PHE A 163 -2.99 -17.54 3.44
C PHE A 163 -3.03 -17.90 4.92
N ARG A 164 -2.95 -19.20 5.22
CA ARG A 164 -2.84 -19.70 6.60
C ARG A 164 -1.37 -20.02 6.84
N PRO A 165 -0.65 -19.20 7.62
CA PRO A 165 0.73 -19.48 8.00
C PRO A 165 0.88 -20.86 8.64
N CYS A 166 2.05 -21.47 8.49
CA CYS A 166 2.34 -22.81 8.97
C CYS A 166 3.81 -22.95 9.33
N HIS A 167 4.11 -23.78 10.34
CA HIS A 167 5.49 -23.97 10.79
C HIS A 167 6.34 -24.79 9.81
N ASN A 168 5.75 -25.79 9.16
CA ASN A 168 6.47 -26.69 8.24
C ASN A 168 6.79 -26.06 6.87
N ARG A 169 6.42 -24.79 6.64
CA ARG A 169 6.67 -24.05 5.40
C ARG A 169 6.09 -24.71 4.13
N GLN A 170 5.05 -25.52 4.26
CA GLN A 170 4.35 -26.18 3.14
C GLN A 170 3.00 -25.55 2.78
N CYS A 171 2.57 -24.52 3.52
CA CYS A 171 1.36 -23.75 3.26
C CYS A 171 1.58 -22.79 2.09
N ASP A 172 0.51 -22.51 1.37
CA ASP A 172 0.48 -21.57 0.26
C ASP A 172 -0.86 -20.83 0.24
N TRP A 173 -1.00 -19.87 -0.67
CA TRP A 173 -2.27 -19.20 -0.90
C TRP A 173 -3.35 -20.19 -1.36
N ARG A 174 -4.57 -19.95 -0.89
CA ARG A 174 -5.76 -20.70 -1.28
C ARG A 174 -6.84 -19.74 -1.73
N GLU A 175 -7.29 -19.88 -2.97
CA GLU A 175 -8.44 -19.12 -3.44
C GLU A 175 -9.76 -19.75 -3.00
N SER A 176 -10.68 -18.91 -2.54
CA SER A 176 -12.05 -19.30 -2.28
C SER A 176 -12.78 -19.66 -3.58
N ARG A 177 -13.72 -20.60 -3.49
CA ARG A 177 -14.72 -20.81 -4.55
C ARG A 177 -15.74 -19.67 -4.58
N GLY A 178 -16.06 -19.11 -3.41
CA GLY A 178 -16.90 -17.92 -3.29
C GLY A 178 -16.18 -16.67 -3.79
N GLN A 179 -16.94 -15.68 -4.23
CA GLN A 179 -16.43 -14.43 -4.78
C GLN A 179 -17.09 -13.24 -4.07
N LEU A 180 -16.44 -12.09 -4.15
CA LEU A 180 -17.09 -10.83 -3.82
C LEU A 180 -18.29 -10.59 -4.74
N SER A 181 -19.30 -9.93 -4.21
CA SER A 181 -20.49 -9.49 -4.95
C SER A 181 -20.12 -8.48 -6.03
N GLU A 182 -19.28 -7.52 -5.68
CA GLU A 182 -18.82 -6.47 -6.59
C GLU A 182 -17.32 -6.60 -6.89
N GLN A 183 -16.89 -6.02 -8.02
CA GLN A 183 -15.48 -5.86 -8.32
C GLN A 183 -14.88 -4.82 -7.38
N ARG A 184 -13.81 -5.16 -6.67
CA ARG A 184 -13.17 -4.29 -5.68
C ARG A 184 -11.70 -4.08 -6.01
N TRP A 185 -11.40 -2.87 -6.47
CA TRP A 185 -10.06 -2.36 -6.70
C TRP A 185 -9.90 -1.06 -5.91
N TYR A 186 -8.90 -0.96 -5.02
CA TYR A 186 -8.76 0.10 -4.01
C TYR A 186 -9.85 0.13 -2.91
N ALA A 187 -10.31 -1.04 -2.46
CA ALA A 187 -11.21 -1.19 -1.31
C ALA A 187 -10.43 -1.31 0.00
N SER A 188 -11.07 -1.08 1.15
CA SER A 188 -10.49 -1.35 2.47
C SER A 188 -11.14 -2.57 3.12
N SER A 189 -10.39 -3.30 3.94
CA SER A 189 -10.85 -4.48 4.67
C SER A 189 -10.64 -4.29 6.18
N LEU A 190 -11.64 -4.63 6.99
CA LEU A 190 -11.55 -4.55 8.45
C LEU A 190 -12.17 -5.78 9.11
N ALA A 191 -11.41 -6.45 9.98
CA ALA A 191 -11.90 -7.55 10.81
C ALA A 191 -12.96 -7.06 11.82
N LEU A 192 -14.02 -7.84 12.02
CA LEU A 192 -15.14 -7.48 12.88
C LEU A 192 -15.02 -8.13 14.28
N PRO A 193 -15.40 -7.45 15.38
CA PRO A 193 -15.09 -7.93 16.75
C PRO A 193 -15.75 -9.24 17.20
N GLN A 194 -16.82 -9.70 16.56
CA GLN A 194 -17.70 -10.74 17.10
C GLN A 194 -17.73 -12.04 16.30
N ARG A 195 -17.15 -12.04 15.10
CA ARG A 195 -17.15 -13.19 14.17
C ARG A 195 -15.86 -13.15 13.38
N ASP A 196 -15.36 -14.32 12.95
CA ASP A 196 -14.33 -14.44 11.91
C ASP A 196 -14.87 -13.98 10.56
N ARG A 197 -15.13 -12.67 10.46
CA ARG A 197 -15.70 -12.00 9.30
C ARG A 197 -15.03 -10.65 9.15
N VAL A 198 -14.76 -10.31 7.90
CA VAL A 198 -14.15 -9.06 7.46
C VAL A 198 -15.22 -8.29 6.70
N MET A 199 -15.35 -7.01 6.99
CA MET A 199 -16.11 -6.08 6.16
C MET A 199 -15.18 -5.50 5.10
N VAL A 200 -15.60 -5.58 3.84
CA VAL A 200 -14.89 -4.99 2.70
C VAL A 200 -15.67 -3.77 2.24
N VAL A 201 -15.05 -2.60 2.26
CA VAL A 201 -15.71 -1.31 2.04
C VAL A 201 -15.11 -0.59 0.85
N GLY A 202 -15.98 -0.17 -0.06
CA GLY A 202 -15.63 0.62 -1.21
C GLY A 202 -14.85 -0.12 -2.28
N GLY A 203 -14.10 0.64 -3.07
CA GLY A 203 -13.46 0.22 -4.30
C GLY A 203 -13.87 1.14 -5.44
N ARG A 204 -13.07 1.16 -6.50
CA ARG A 204 -13.28 2.00 -7.67
C ARG A 204 -14.62 1.66 -8.32
N ARG A 205 -15.55 2.61 -8.29
CA ARG A 205 -16.96 2.47 -8.76
C ARG A 205 -17.81 1.50 -7.93
N ALA A 206 -17.34 1.03 -6.78
CA ALA A 206 -18.08 0.22 -5.83
C ALA A 206 -18.46 1.09 -4.62
N PHE A 207 -19.68 1.64 -4.64
CA PHE A 207 -20.20 2.51 -3.57
C PHE A 207 -20.95 1.71 -2.51
N SER A 208 -20.35 0.61 -2.08
CA SER A 208 -20.98 -0.41 -1.25
C SER A 208 -20.00 -0.98 -0.23
N TYR A 209 -20.53 -1.74 0.72
CA TYR A 209 -19.75 -2.68 1.51
C TYR A 209 -20.34 -4.08 1.40
N GLU A 210 -19.53 -5.08 1.67
CA GLU A 210 -19.97 -6.47 1.80
C GLU A 210 -19.12 -7.18 2.86
N PHE A 211 -19.40 -8.45 3.09
CA PHE A 211 -18.69 -9.21 4.10
C PHE A 211 -18.10 -10.51 3.54
N VAL A 212 -16.98 -10.92 4.15
CA VAL A 212 -16.24 -12.13 3.80
C VAL A 212 -15.86 -12.87 5.09
N PRO A 213 -15.96 -14.21 5.16
CA PRO A 213 -16.47 -15.12 4.14
C PRO A 213 -17.97 -14.94 3.87
N LYS A 214 -18.37 -15.32 2.66
CA LYS A 214 -19.78 -15.37 2.26
C LYS A 214 -20.48 -16.48 3.03
N MET A 215 -21.54 -16.14 3.76
CA MET A 215 -22.28 -17.11 4.59
C MET A 215 -23.37 -17.85 3.83
N SER A 216 -23.87 -17.25 2.75
CA SER A 216 -24.83 -17.86 1.83
C SER A 216 -24.63 -17.30 0.42
N PRO A 217 -25.19 -17.93 -0.62
CA PRO A 217 -25.15 -17.39 -1.99
C PRO A 217 -25.82 -16.02 -2.14
N ASN A 218 -26.73 -15.65 -1.22
CA ASN A 218 -27.48 -14.38 -1.24
C ASN A 218 -26.84 -13.29 -0.38
N ASP A 219 -25.65 -13.55 0.20
CA ASP A 219 -24.90 -12.57 1.00
C ASP A 219 -24.30 -11.51 0.08
N ASP A 220 -25.09 -10.48 -0.22
CA ASP A 220 -24.77 -9.49 -1.26
C ASP A 220 -24.08 -8.21 -0.71
N ALA A 221 -23.77 -7.28 -1.60
CA ALA A 221 -23.27 -5.95 -1.25
C ALA A 221 -24.40 -5.00 -0.83
N PHE A 222 -24.09 -4.09 0.10
CA PHE A 222 -24.99 -3.09 0.65
C PHE A 222 -24.52 -1.71 0.25
N HIS A 223 -25.42 -0.90 -0.33
CA HIS A 223 -25.08 0.47 -0.71
C HIS A 223 -24.68 1.31 0.52
N LEU A 224 -23.60 2.09 0.37
CA LEU A 224 -23.11 3.01 1.39
C LEU A 224 -23.04 4.44 0.84
N PRO A 225 -24.05 5.29 1.09
CA PRO A 225 -24.17 6.62 0.50
C PRO A 225 -22.96 7.53 0.72
N LEU A 226 -22.24 7.37 1.84
CA LEU A 226 -21.00 8.12 2.11
C LEU A 226 -20.00 8.00 0.95
N LEU A 227 -19.88 6.83 0.34
CA LEU A 227 -18.90 6.59 -0.73
C LEU A 227 -19.30 7.24 -2.06
N SER A 228 -20.59 7.34 -2.37
CA SER A 228 -21.02 8.04 -3.58
C SER A 228 -20.96 9.56 -3.40
N SER A 229 -21.31 10.07 -2.20
CA SER A 229 -21.32 11.51 -1.91
C SER A 229 -19.92 12.12 -1.81
N THR A 230 -18.90 11.33 -1.44
CA THR A 230 -17.50 11.79 -1.27
C THR A 230 -16.62 11.57 -2.49
N ASN A 231 -17.15 10.93 -3.54
CA ASN A 231 -16.40 10.53 -4.72
C ASN A 231 -16.13 11.73 -5.65
N ASP A 232 -14.89 12.21 -5.64
CA ASP A 232 -14.39 13.22 -6.58
C ASP A 232 -14.07 12.59 -7.93
N ARG A 233 -15.05 12.64 -8.84
CA ARG A 233 -14.92 12.12 -10.21
C ARG A 233 -13.76 12.75 -10.99
N ASN A 234 -13.36 13.97 -10.64
CA ASN A 234 -12.29 14.69 -11.32
C ASN A 234 -10.89 14.30 -10.83
N SER A 235 -10.80 13.53 -9.74
CA SER A 235 -9.55 13.15 -9.08
C SER A 235 -9.48 11.65 -8.77
N ARG A 236 -10.01 10.80 -9.66
CA ARG A 236 -10.06 9.33 -9.52
C ARG A 236 -10.75 8.84 -8.23
N GLY A 237 -11.61 9.66 -7.64
CA GLY A 237 -12.43 9.34 -6.47
C GLY A 237 -12.04 10.10 -5.21
N ASN A 238 -10.74 10.27 -4.92
CA ASN A 238 -10.24 10.86 -3.65
C ASN A 238 -10.93 10.30 -2.37
N ASN A 239 -11.50 9.12 -2.46
CA ASN A 239 -12.23 8.43 -1.40
C ASN A 239 -12.04 6.91 -1.46
N LEU A 240 -11.04 6.47 -2.24
CA LEU A 240 -10.61 5.08 -2.34
C LEU A 240 -9.72 4.74 -1.13
N TYR A 241 -9.65 3.46 -0.77
CA TYR A 241 -9.13 3.03 0.54
C TYR A 241 -9.74 3.86 1.68
N PRO A 242 -11.07 3.83 1.89
CA PRO A 242 -11.70 4.52 3.01
C PRO A 242 -11.07 4.05 4.32
N PHE A 243 -10.87 4.96 5.27
CA PHE A 243 -10.28 4.58 6.56
C PHE A 243 -11.34 3.95 7.44
N LEU A 244 -11.04 2.78 8.00
CA LEU A 244 -11.96 1.98 8.79
C LEU A 244 -11.36 1.73 10.16
N HIS A 245 -12.09 2.08 11.23
CA HIS A 245 -11.68 1.85 12.61
C HIS A 245 -12.84 1.31 13.43
N VAL A 246 -12.57 0.35 14.32
CA VAL A 246 -13.58 -0.17 15.26
C VAL A 246 -13.64 0.76 16.48
N SER A 247 -14.84 1.22 16.82
CA SER A 247 -15.13 1.95 18.07
C SER A 247 -15.37 0.99 19.24
N SER A 248 -15.22 1.45 20.47
CA SER A 248 -15.36 0.64 21.70
C SER A 248 -16.77 0.04 21.88
N ASP A 249 -17.79 0.67 21.29
CA ASP A 249 -19.18 0.19 21.24
C ASP A 249 -19.44 -0.84 20.11
N GLY A 250 -18.40 -1.21 19.36
CA GLY A 250 -18.45 -2.13 18.24
C GLY A 250 -19.16 -1.58 17.00
N ASN A 251 -19.39 -0.26 16.92
CA ASN A 251 -19.71 0.42 15.66
C ASN A 251 -18.42 0.73 14.89
N LEU A 252 -18.54 1.04 13.60
CA LEU A 252 -17.40 1.29 12.72
C LEU A 252 -17.31 2.75 12.35
N PHE A 253 -16.18 3.37 12.64
CA PHE A 253 -15.82 4.64 12.05
C PHE A 253 -15.40 4.42 10.59
N ILE A 254 -16.07 5.09 9.66
CA ILE A 254 -15.76 5.07 8.23
C ILE A 254 -15.48 6.50 7.80
N PHE A 255 -14.27 6.75 7.31
CA PHE A 255 -13.85 8.05 6.79
C PHE A 255 -13.54 7.95 5.29
N ALA A 256 -14.08 8.89 4.53
CA ALA A 256 -13.94 8.95 3.09
C ALA A 256 -13.77 10.41 2.61
N ASN A 257 -12.65 10.66 1.93
CA ASN A 257 -12.17 11.97 1.47
C ASN A 257 -11.91 12.95 2.61
N ARG A 258 -12.97 13.50 3.18
CA ARG A 258 -12.97 14.49 4.26
C ARG A 258 -14.13 14.32 5.24
N ASP A 259 -15.07 13.44 4.91
CA ASP A 259 -16.29 13.19 5.67
C ASP A 259 -16.16 11.86 6.39
N SER A 260 -16.90 11.72 7.49
CA SER A 260 -16.90 10.46 8.23
C SER A 260 -18.20 10.22 8.98
N ILE A 261 -18.46 8.94 9.23
CA ILE A 261 -19.62 8.43 9.96
C ILE A 261 -19.20 7.40 11.00
N LEU A 262 -19.99 7.27 12.05
CA LEU A 262 -20.03 6.09 12.89
C LEU A 262 -21.18 5.21 12.40
N PHE A 263 -20.88 3.98 12.01
CA PHE A 263 -21.77 3.10 11.27
C PHE A 263 -22.05 1.82 12.04
N ASN A 264 -23.33 1.52 12.24
CA ASN A 264 -23.79 0.25 12.79
C ASN A 264 -24.05 -0.72 11.63
N TYR A 265 -23.03 -1.53 11.31
CA TYR A 265 -23.07 -2.51 10.23
C TYR A 265 -24.04 -3.66 10.47
N ARG A 266 -24.46 -3.91 11.73
CA ARG A 266 -25.44 -4.96 12.07
C ARG A 266 -26.86 -4.54 11.69
N ARG A 267 -27.14 -3.24 11.70
CA ARG A 267 -28.45 -2.65 11.38
C ARG A 267 -28.45 -1.87 10.06
N ASN A 268 -27.33 -1.88 9.33
CA ASN A 268 -27.12 -1.08 8.13
C ASN A 268 -27.50 0.40 8.34
N ARG A 269 -27.02 1.03 9.42
CA ARG A 269 -27.47 2.38 9.82
C ARG A 269 -26.33 3.28 10.28
N VAL A 270 -26.34 4.53 9.81
CA VAL A 270 -25.49 5.59 10.35
C VAL A 270 -25.96 5.94 11.77
N VAL A 271 -25.05 5.86 12.74
CA VAL A 271 -25.29 6.22 14.14
C VAL A 271 -24.98 7.70 14.36
N LYS A 272 -23.90 8.19 13.76
CA LYS A 272 -23.44 9.57 13.87
C LYS A 272 -22.74 9.98 12.59
N THR A 273 -22.92 11.24 12.18
CA THR A 273 -22.09 11.89 11.17
C THR A 273 -21.19 12.88 11.90
N PHE A 274 -19.91 12.89 11.58
CA PHE A 274 -18.94 13.79 12.21
C PHE A 274 -18.74 15.05 11.37
N PRO A 275 -18.26 16.15 11.98
CA PRO A 275 -17.84 17.32 11.24
C PRO A 275 -16.81 16.96 10.16
N ARG A 276 -16.97 17.56 8.97
CA ARG A 276 -16.00 17.47 7.90
C ARG A 276 -14.64 18.01 8.37
N ILE A 277 -13.55 17.29 8.09
CA ILE A 277 -12.21 17.77 8.44
C ILE A 277 -11.93 19.12 7.72
N PRO A 278 -11.45 20.18 8.40
CA PRO A 278 -11.18 21.47 7.78
C PRO A 278 -10.16 21.44 6.63
N GLY A 279 -10.12 22.51 5.83
CA GLY A 279 -9.25 22.66 4.65
C GLY A 279 -10.00 22.49 3.33
N ASP A 280 -9.29 22.20 2.24
CA ASP A 280 -9.83 21.94 0.90
C ASP A 280 -9.30 20.64 0.27
N GLY A 281 -8.12 20.19 0.69
CA GLY A 281 -7.46 18.99 0.18
C GLY A 281 -8.03 17.65 0.67
N SER A 282 -7.81 16.62 -0.11
CA SER A 282 -8.34 15.27 0.10
C SER A 282 -7.39 14.38 0.91
N ARG A 283 -7.94 13.48 1.73
CA ARG A 283 -7.15 12.59 2.60
C ARG A 283 -7.05 11.15 2.12
N ASN A 284 -7.97 10.66 1.30
CA ASN A 284 -7.96 9.28 0.81
C ASN A 284 -7.31 9.17 -0.57
N TYR A 285 -6.99 7.94 -1.00
CA TYR A 285 -6.34 7.69 -2.28
C TYR A 285 -7.14 8.29 -3.45
N PRO A 286 -6.48 8.92 -4.45
CA PRO A 286 -5.03 9.00 -4.69
C PRO A 286 -4.26 10.06 -3.89
N SER A 287 -4.90 10.79 -2.97
CA SER A 287 -4.22 11.83 -2.19
C SER A 287 -3.38 11.32 -1.02
N THR A 288 -3.53 10.03 -0.65
CA THR A 288 -2.61 9.28 0.25
C THR A 288 -2.34 9.91 1.63
N GLY A 289 -3.38 10.38 2.32
CA GLY A 289 -3.31 10.60 3.77
C GLY A 289 -3.31 9.28 4.54
N SER A 290 -3.10 9.39 5.85
CA SER A 290 -3.07 8.25 6.78
C SER A 290 -4.01 8.49 7.96
N SER A 291 -4.45 7.40 8.59
CA SER A 291 -5.24 7.48 9.82
C SER A 291 -4.79 6.44 10.83
N VAL A 292 -4.99 6.76 12.11
CA VAL A 292 -4.58 5.91 13.22
C VAL A 292 -5.56 6.07 14.39
N ILE A 293 -5.82 4.96 15.11
CA ILE A 293 -6.43 5.02 16.43
C ILE A 293 -5.34 5.38 17.43
N LEU A 294 -5.54 6.45 18.19
CA LEU A 294 -4.62 6.83 19.27
C LEU A 294 -4.71 5.83 20.44
N PRO A 295 -3.66 5.73 21.28
CA PRO A 295 -3.62 4.77 22.38
C PRO A 295 -4.90 4.79 23.23
N LEU A 296 -5.45 3.60 23.46
CA LEU A 296 -6.59 3.43 24.35
C LEU A 296 -6.11 3.48 25.80
N ASP A 297 -6.88 4.15 26.64
CA ASP A 297 -6.53 4.33 28.04
C ASP A 297 -7.35 3.41 28.96
N HIS A 298 -6.65 2.58 29.72
CA HIS A 298 -7.24 1.69 30.72
C HIS A 298 -8.00 2.45 31.83
N ALA A 299 -7.64 3.69 32.15
CA ALA A 299 -8.29 4.50 33.18
C ALA A 299 -9.75 4.83 32.81
N ASN A 300 -10.05 4.95 31.51
CA ASN A 300 -11.43 5.06 31.01
C ASN A 300 -12.03 3.71 30.58
N ARG A 301 -11.42 2.59 30.98
CA ARG A 301 -11.82 1.22 30.61
C ARG A 301 -11.83 1.00 29.09
N PHE A 302 -10.89 1.62 28.37
CA PHE A 302 -10.78 1.57 26.91
C PHE A 302 -12.04 2.06 26.17
N GLN A 303 -12.86 2.88 26.83
CA GLN A 303 -14.14 3.35 26.30
C GLN A 303 -13.99 4.53 25.36
N ARG A 304 -12.96 5.36 25.52
CA ARG A 304 -12.71 6.51 24.64
C ARG A 304 -11.80 6.08 23.49
N VAL A 305 -12.30 6.17 22.26
CA VAL A 305 -11.53 5.90 21.05
C VAL A 305 -11.35 7.19 20.28
N GLU A 306 -10.10 7.53 20.00
CA GLU A 306 -9.74 8.73 19.24
C GLU A 306 -9.04 8.34 17.96
N VAL A 307 -9.44 8.96 16.85
CA VAL A 307 -8.82 8.77 15.54
C VAL A 307 -8.12 10.05 15.14
N MET A 308 -6.92 9.92 14.61
CA MET A 308 -6.18 10.99 13.97
C MET A 308 -6.07 10.70 12.47
N VAL A 309 -6.31 11.71 11.64
CA VAL A 309 -6.16 11.66 10.17
C VAL A 309 -5.19 12.76 9.75
N CYS A 310 -4.09 12.40 9.11
CA CYS A 310 -3.02 13.31 8.73
C CYS A 310 -2.64 13.16 7.26
N GLY A 311 -2.01 14.19 6.70
CA GLY A 311 -1.50 14.12 5.33
C GLY A 311 -2.62 14.14 4.29
N GLY A 312 -2.30 13.79 3.06
CA GLY A 312 -3.19 14.00 1.93
C GLY A 312 -2.56 14.94 0.91
N ALA A 313 -3.36 15.38 -0.06
CA ALA A 313 -2.90 16.26 -1.12
C ALA A 313 -3.80 17.50 -1.24
N ALA A 314 -3.20 18.61 -1.65
CA ALA A 314 -3.91 19.84 -1.93
C ALA A 314 -5.04 19.63 -2.96
N SER A 315 -6.07 20.48 -2.90
CA SER A 315 -7.18 20.43 -3.85
C SER A 315 -6.68 20.50 -5.30
N GLY A 316 -7.14 19.56 -6.13
CA GLY A 316 -6.74 19.47 -7.54
C GLY A 316 -5.32 18.94 -7.81
N ALA A 317 -4.57 18.49 -6.79
CA ALA A 317 -3.21 17.96 -6.96
C ALA A 317 -3.13 16.83 -7.99
N TYR A 318 -4.09 15.88 -7.98
CA TYR A 318 -4.15 14.80 -8.97
C TYR A 318 -4.18 15.33 -10.42
N ARG A 319 -5.03 16.33 -10.69
CA ARG A 319 -5.15 16.91 -12.04
C ARG A 319 -3.91 17.71 -12.43
N ALA A 320 -3.34 18.46 -11.48
CA ALA A 320 -2.11 19.22 -11.71
C ALA A 320 -0.94 18.28 -12.09
N ALA A 321 -0.80 17.16 -11.38
CA ALA A 321 0.22 16.17 -11.66
C ALA A 321 0.00 15.49 -13.03
N ARG A 322 -1.23 15.04 -13.32
CA ARG A 322 -1.53 14.31 -14.56
C ARG A 322 -1.59 15.17 -15.82
N GLY A 323 -2.12 16.39 -15.73
CA GLY A 323 -2.35 17.24 -16.89
C GLY A 323 -1.22 18.24 -17.16
N ARG A 324 -0.44 18.60 -16.14
CA ARG A 324 0.55 19.69 -16.24
C ARG A 324 1.91 19.32 -15.65
N HIS A 325 2.11 18.08 -15.20
CA HIS A 325 3.34 17.64 -14.50
C HIS A 325 3.71 18.57 -13.33
N ARG A 326 2.71 19.19 -12.70
CA ARG A 326 2.89 20.12 -11.57
C ARG A 326 2.51 19.41 -10.28
N TYR A 327 3.49 19.23 -9.41
CA TYR A 327 3.33 18.56 -8.12
C TYR A 327 3.09 19.61 -7.04
N LEU A 328 1.87 19.63 -6.49
CA LEU A 328 1.51 20.54 -5.41
C LEU A 328 2.03 20.00 -4.08
N GLU A 329 2.28 20.91 -3.14
CA GLU A 329 2.64 20.54 -1.78
C GLU A 329 1.54 19.67 -1.14
N GLY A 330 1.96 18.63 -0.42
CA GLY A 330 1.07 17.77 0.34
C GLY A 330 0.50 18.49 1.55
N LEU A 331 -0.61 17.98 2.09
CA LEU A 331 -1.19 18.56 3.30
C LEU A 331 -0.28 18.26 4.50
N ASN A 332 0.07 19.29 5.26
CA ASN A 332 0.83 19.17 6.52
C ASN A 332 -0.08 19.21 7.77
N THR A 333 -1.39 19.11 7.59
CA THR A 333 -2.38 19.23 8.66
C THR A 333 -2.91 17.86 9.11
N CYS A 334 -3.34 17.80 10.37
CA CYS A 334 -4.01 16.65 10.97
C CYS A 334 -5.37 17.05 11.53
N GLY A 335 -6.34 16.14 11.46
CA GLY A 335 -7.59 16.20 12.20
C GLY A 335 -7.60 15.11 13.26
N ARG A 336 -8.10 15.43 14.45
CA ARG A 336 -8.26 14.49 15.56
C ARG A 336 -9.71 14.50 16.01
N MET A 337 -10.27 13.33 16.29
CA MET A 337 -11.67 13.20 16.66
C MET A 337 -11.91 12.03 17.62
N VAL A 338 -12.73 12.26 18.63
CA VAL A 338 -13.29 11.19 19.47
C VAL A 338 -14.44 10.53 18.70
N ILE A 339 -14.33 9.23 18.45
CA ILE A 339 -15.31 8.51 17.61
C ILE A 339 -16.38 7.77 18.42
N THR A 340 -16.21 7.68 19.74
CA THR A 340 -17.15 7.07 20.68
C THR A 340 -18.24 8.08 21.07
N GLY A 341 -19.52 7.69 21.05
CA GLY A 341 -20.64 8.56 21.45
C GLY A 341 -20.80 8.64 22.98
N LYS A 342 -21.42 9.66 23.60
CA LYS A 342 -22.11 10.87 23.13
C LYS A 342 -21.15 12.06 23.08
N ASP A 343 -21.49 13.10 22.32
CA ASP A 343 -20.86 14.42 22.50
C ASP A 343 -21.07 14.81 23.98
N VAL A 344 -19.96 14.92 24.71
CA VAL A 344 -19.99 15.67 25.96
C VAL A 344 -20.08 17.11 25.48
N GLY A 345 -21.31 17.64 25.53
CA GLY A 345 -21.63 19.01 25.16
C GLY A 345 -20.86 20.03 25.97
#